data_AF-A0A396QGC7-F1
#
_entry.id   AF-A0A396QGC7-F1
#
_cell.length_a   1.000
_cell.length_b   1.000
_cell.length_c   1.000
_cell.angle_alpha   90.00
_cell.angle_beta   90.00
_cell.angle_gamma   90.00
#
_symmetry.space_group_name_H-M   'P 1'
#
loop_
_entity.id
_entity.type
_entity.pdbx_description
1 polymer ?
#
loop_
_entity_poly.entity_id
_entity_poly.type
_entity_poly.pdbx_seq_one_letter_code
_entity_poly.pdbx_strand_id
1 'polypeptide(L)'
;MIRGVSFNIPQLKSNTLWKIFSAIDINKYYWYIIQSQTEVWDNLLENDFFKQECYPGEEFSTCIQSNHYIVFLKLQAYSTFTNMRNMCEYNDYIKSDCQLILLVHDCEYVELYSKDQYTINLIYQRAAANGYKEIEYIMDNNDGRKVLDIL
;
A
#
# COMPACT_ATOMS: atom_id res chain seq x y z
N MET A 1 -7.91 -18.36 -4.72
CA MET A 1 -8.32 -17.14 -5.44
C MET A 1 -7.11 -16.22 -5.47
N ILE A 2 -7.05 -15.22 -6.35
CA ILE A 2 -5.98 -14.20 -6.25
C ILE A 2 -6.43 -13.22 -5.15
N ARG A 3 -5.56 -12.98 -4.18
CA ARG A 3 -5.79 -12.09 -3.04
C ARG A 3 -5.08 -10.74 -3.21
N GLY A 4 -4.02 -10.72 -4.00
CA GLY A 4 -3.12 -9.58 -4.10
C GLY A 4 -1.96 -9.82 -5.05
N VAL A 5 -0.96 -8.95 -4.94
CA VAL A 5 0.28 -9.00 -5.70
C VAL A 5 1.44 -8.60 -4.78
N SER A 6 2.56 -9.32 -4.89
CA SER A 6 3.82 -9.01 -4.23
C SER A 6 4.90 -8.66 -5.25
N PHE A 7 5.84 -7.81 -4.88
CA PHE A 7 7.00 -7.44 -5.71
C PHE A 7 8.04 -6.69 -4.88
N ASN A 8 9.26 -6.59 -5.41
CA ASN A 8 10.34 -5.85 -4.76
C ASN A 8 10.57 -4.50 -5.46
N ILE A 9 10.57 -3.43 -4.66
CA ILE A 9 10.90 -2.07 -5.10
C ILE A 9 12.38 -1.76 -4.83
N PRO A 10 13.01 -0.86 -5.61
CA PRO A 10 14.35 -0.41 -5.30
C PRO A 10 14.37 0.45 -4.03
N GLN A 11 15.37 0.24 -3.18
CA GLN A 11 15.60 1.01 -1.95
C GLN A 11 16.17 2.41 -2.25
N LEU A 12 15.34 3.28 -2.81
CA LEU A 12 15.76 4.62 -3.24
C LEU A 12 14.74 5.69 -2.84
N LYS A 13 15.23 6.93 -2.73
CA LYS A 13 14.38 8.09 -2.54
C LYS A 13 13.68 8.41 -3.86
N SER A 14 12.40 8.12 -3.96
CA SER A 14 11.57 8.55 -5.10
C SER A 14 10.10 8.61 -4.73
N ASN A 15 9.27 9.01 -5.69
CA ASN A 15 7.83 8.93 -5.60
C ASN A 15 7.31 7.48 -5.80
N THR A 16 7.86 6.52 -5.04
CA THR A 16 7.59 5.08 -5.23
C THR A 16 6.10 4.75 -5.09
N LEU A 17 5.42 5.31 -4.09
CA LEU A 17 3.97 5.14 -3.94
C LEU A 17 3.19 5.65 -5.15
N TRP A 18 3.53 6.81 -5.71
CA TRP A 18 2.90 7.30 -6.94
C TRP A 18 3.12 6.34 -8.12
N LYS A 19 4.35 5.83 -8.28
CA LYS A 19 4.67 4.87 -9.35
C LYS A 19 3.85 3.60 -9.23
N ILE A 20 3.64 3.07 -8.02
CA ILE A 20 2.80 1.89 -7.76
C ILE A 20 1.33 2.20 -8.09
N PHE A 21 0.79 3.30 -7.57
CA PHE A 21 -0.65 3.58 -7.63
C PHE A 21 -1.13 4.29 -8.90
N SER A 22 -0.23 4.79 -9.75
CA SER A 22 -0.56 5.49 -11.01
C SER A 22 -1.43 4.70 -12.01
N ALA A 23 -1.66 3.39 -11.78
CA ALA A 23 -2.54 2.56 -12.59
C ALA A 23 -4.00 2.57 -12.16
N ILE A 24 -4.33 3.08 -10.97
CA ILE A 24 -5.67 3.01 -10.40
C ILE A 24 -6.18 4.41 -10.04
N ASP A 25 -7.49 4.56 -10.01
CA ASP A 25 -8.11 5.78 -9.49
C ASP A 25 -8.03 5.78 -7.96
N ILE A 26 -7.00 6.42 -7.42
CA ILE A 26 -6.78 6.58 -5.98
C ILE A 26 -7.63 7.69 -5.36
N ASN A 27 -8.22 8.56 -6.18
CA ASN A 27 -8.97 9.72 -5.70
C ASN A 27 -10.33 9.32 -5.11
N LYS A 28 -10.86 8.16 -5.54
CA LYS A 28 -12.12 7.61 -5.02
C LYS A 28 -12.05 7.03 -3.60
N TYR A 29 -10.86 7.01 -3.00
CA TYR A 29 -10.63 6.44 -1.67
C TYR A 29 -10.27 7.49 -0.63
N TYR A 30 -10.51 7.13 0.63
CA TYR A 30 -9.85 7.69 1.80
C TYR A 30 -8.70 6.78 2.21
N TRP A 31 -7.54 7.37 2.42
CA TRP A 31 -6.30 6.66 2.70
C TRP A 31 -5.93 6.82 4.17
N TYR A 32 -5.91 5.69 4.88
CA TYR A 32 -5.59 5.62 6.30
C TYR A 32 -4.18 5.06 6.51
N ILE A 33 -3.30 5.88 7.07
CA ILE A 33 -1.92 5.57 7.43
C ILE A 33 -1.89 5.01 8.85
N ILE A 34 -1.36 3.80 9.02
CA ILE A 34 -1.23 3.20 10.34
C ILE A 34 0.10 3.66 10.94
N GLN A 35 0.07 4.75 11.72
CA GLN A 35 1.30 5.37 12.26
C GLN A 35 2.16 4.40 13.08
N SER A 36 1.55 3.49 13.86
CA SER A 36 2.29 2.49 14.63
C SER A 36 3.01 1.44 13.79
N GLN A 37 2.80 1.45 12.47
CA GLN A 37 3.36 0.52 11.49
C GLN A 37 3.92 1.27 10.27
N THR A 38 4.33 2.51 10.48
CA THR A 38 4.82 3.37 9.41
C THR A 38 6.12 4.04 9.85
N GLU A 39 7.15 3.81 9.04
CA GLU A 39 8.40 4.55 9.08
C GLU A 39 8.72 4.95 7.62
N VAL A 40 8.25 6.13 7.24
CA VAL A 40 8.45 6.71 5.91
C VAL A 40 8.99 8.11 6.08
N TRP A 41 10.13 8.36 5.47
CA TRP A 41 10.86 9.62 5.59
C TRP A 41 10.69 10.47 4.35
N ASP A 42 10.69 11.79 4.53
CA ASP A 42 10.75 12.74 3.42
C ASP A 42 12.06 12.61 2.61
N ASN A 43 12.15 13.36 1.51
CA ASN A 43 13.33 13.33 0.64
C ASN A 43 14.64 13.72 1.34
N LEU A 44 14.57 14.56 2.37
CA LEU A 44 15.73 15.03 3.14
C LEU A 44 16.12 14.06 4.26
N LEU A 45 15.23 13.12 4.62
CA LEU A 45 15.35 12.22 5.76
C LEU A 45 15.37 12.97 7.10
N GLU A 46 14.66 14.10 7.16
CA GLU A 46 14.61 14.95 8.36
C GLU A 46 13.27 14.84 9.08
N ASN A 47 12.20 14.51 8.36
CA ASN A 47 10.86 14.44 8.92
C ASN A 47 10.08 13.25 8.39
N ASP A 48 9.04 12.86 9.14
CA ASP A 48 8.04 11.91 8.67
C ASP A 48 7.39 12.39 7.37
N PHE A 49 7.21 11.49 6.41
CA PHE A 49 6.59 11.82 5.14
C PHE A 49 5.10 12.14 5.27
N PHE A 50 4.38 11.31 6.03
CA PHE A 50 2.96 11.51 6.33
C PHE A 50 2.80 12.40 7.57
N LYS A 51 1.96 13.43 7.45
CA LYS A 51 1.70 14.44 8.49
C LYS A 51 0.35 14.27 9.19
N GLN A 52 -0.50 13.39 8.68
CA GLN A 52 -1.82 13.08 9.20
C GLN A 52 -2.09 11.58 9.02
N GLU A 53 -3.01 11.04 9.80
CA GLU A 53 -3.37 9.63 9.71
C GLU A 53 -4.32 9.33 8.56
N CYS A 54 -5.13 10.30 8.13
CA CYS A 54 -6.08 10.09 7.05
C CYS A 54 -5.98 11.16 5.98
N TYR A 55 -6.00 10.75 4.72
CA TYR A 55 -5.98 11.63 3.56
C TYR A 55 -7.18 11.36 2.65
N PRO A 56 -7.95 12.38 2.27
CA PRO A 56 -8.79 12.33 1.08
C PRO A 56 -7.94 11.98 -0.15
N GLY A 57 -8.55 11.32 -1.14
CA GLY A 57 -7.82 10.80 -2.29
C GLY A 57 -7.00 11.84 -3.07
N GLU A 58 -7.52 13.05 -3.26
CA GLU A 58 -6.80 14.14 -3.93
C GLU A 58 -5.56 14.62 -3.15
N GLU A 59 -5.70 14.76 -1.82
CA GLU A 59 -4.59 15.11 -0.93
C GLU A 59 -3.54 14.00 -0.90
N PHE A 60 -3.98 12.74 -0.82
CA PHE A 60 -3.09 11.58 -0.86
C PHE A 60 -2.31 11.52 -2.19
N SER A 61 -3.02 11.68 -3.31
CA SER A 61 -2.45 11.71 -4.66
C SER A 61 -1.36 12.77 -4.79
N THR A 62 -1.63 13.99 -4.30
CA THR A 62 -0.66 15.09 -4.28
C THR A 62 0.54 14.78 -3.36
N CYS A 63 0.28 14.20 -2.19
CA CYS A 63 1.31 13.83 -1.22
C CYS A 63 2.31 12.83 -1.81
N ILE A 64 1.83 11.71 -2.35
CA ILE A 64 2.69 10.60 -2.79
C ILE A 64 3.52 10.88 -4.06
N GLN A 65 3.23 11.97 -4.78
CA GLN A 65 4.02 12.44 -5.90
C GLN A 65 5.38 13.01 -5.47
N SER A 66 5.51 13.41 -4.20
CA SER A 66 6.78 13.85 -3.63
C SER A 66 7.71 12.67 -3.35
N ASN A 67 9.01 12.90 -3.46
CA ASN A 67 10.01 11.86 -3.15
C ASN A 67 9.99 11.52 -1.65
N HIS A 68 10.06 10.22 -1.37
CA HIS A 68 10.08 9.67 -0.02
C HIS A 68 10.97 8.42 0.03
N TYR A 69 11.31 8.01 1.24
CA TYR A 69 12.03 6.78 1.52
C TYR A 69 11.20 5.91 2.47
N ILE A 70 10.89 4.68 2.06
CA ILE A 70 10.02 3.78 2.81
C ILE A 70 10.91 2.76 3.53
N VAL A 71 10.78 2.67 4.85
CA VAL A 71 11.36 1.58 5.65
C VAL A 71 10.27 0.57 5.97
N PHE A 72 9.19 1.04 6.60
CA PHE A 72 7.96 0.30 6.87
C PHE A 72 6.76 1.14 6.48
N LEU A 73 5.75 0.53 5.88
CA LEU A 73 4.49 1.23 5.59
C LEU A 73 3.32 0.27 5.61
N LYS A 74 2.32 0.60 6.42
CA LYS A 74 0.99 0.02 6.31
C LYS A 74 -0.03 1.09 5.98
N LEU A 75 -0.68 0.89 4.84
CA LEU A 75 -1.63 1.81 4.24
C LEU A 75 -2.93 1.07 3.93
N GLN A 76 -4.07 1.69 4.24
CA GLN A 76 -5.40 1.12 4.02
C GLN A 76 -6.27 2.09 3.22
N ALA A 77 -6.99 1.60 2.22
CA ALA A 77 -7.90 2.42 1.41
C ALA A 77 -9.35 2.07 1.72
N TYR A 78 -10.21 3.08 1.85
CA TYR A 78 -11.63 2.96 2.16
C TYR A 78 -12.48 3.76 1.17
N SER A 79 -13.68 3.28 0.84
CA SER A 79 -14.62 4.02 0.00
C SER A 79 -15.34 5.14 0.75
N THR A 80 -15.38 5.08 2.08
CA THR A 80 -16.00 6.09 2.94
C THR A 80 -15.08 6.40 4.12
N PHE A 81 -15.27 7.55 4.74
CA PHE A 81 -14.51 7.97 5.92
C PHE A 81 -14.98 7.29 7.23
N THR A 82 -15.89 6.32 7.15
CA THR A 82 -16.49 5.68 8.33
C THR A 82 -15.82 4.35 8.65
N ASN A 83 -15.77 3.97 9.94
CA ASN A 83 -15.29 2.65 10.41
C ASN A 83 -13.84 2.31 10.04
N MET A 84 -13.00 3.31 9.77
CA MET A 84 -11.57 3.11 9.59
C MET A 84 -10.94 2.66 10.92
N ARG A 85 -10.19 1.56 10.89
CA ARG A 85 -9.46 1.02 12.05
C ARG A 85 -8.28 0.21 11.55
N ASN A 86 -7.24 0.05 12.36
CA ASN A 86 -6.12 -0.81 11.97
C ASN A 86 -6.57 -2.28 11.78
N MET A 87 -6.54 -2.77 10.52
CA MET A 87 -6.76 -4.18 10.20
C MET A 87 -5.53 -5.04 10.54
N CYS A 88 -5.56 -5.77 11.65
CA CYS A 88 -4.47 -6.67 12.03
C CYS A 88 -4.57 -8.06 11.39
N GLU A 89 -5.77 -8.58 11.14
CA GLU A 89 -5.96 -9.93 10.59
C GLU A 89 -6.53 -9.91 9.16
N TYR A 90 -6.11 -10.86 8.33
CA TYR A 90 -6.62 -11.01 6.97
C TYR A 90 -8.14 -11.28 6.95
N ASN A 91 -8.64 -12.11 7.85
CA ASN A 91 -10.08 -12.40 7.94
C ASN A 91 -10.91 -11.16 8.31
N ASP A 92 -10.34 -10.28 9.13
CA ASP A 92 -10.95 -9.00 9.48
C ASP A 92 -10.95 -8.05 8.29
N TYR A 93 -9.85 -7.99 7.53
CA TYR A 93 -9.78 -7.24 6.28
C TYR A 93 -10.89 -7.68 5.32
N ILE A 94 -11.07 -8.98 5.10
CA ILE A 94 -12.08 -9.50 4.17
C ILE A 94 -13.51 -9.05 4.55
N LYS A 95 -13.81 -8.99 5.85
CA LYS A 95 -15.14 -8.61 6.37
C LYS A 95 -15.36 -7.10 6.52
N SER A 96 -14.30 -6.29 6.42
CA SER A 96 -14.39 -4.84 6.65
C SER A 96 -14.78 -4.04 5.41
N ASP A 97 -14.94 -2.73 5.56
CA ASP A 97 -15.13 -1.79 4.44
C ASP A 97 -13.81 -1.40 3.74
N CYS A 98 -12.67 -1.89 4.23
CA CYS A 98 -11.37 -1.65 3.61
C CYS A 98 -11.30 -2.34 2.24
N GLN A 99 -10.87 -1.60 1.21
CA GLN A 99 -10.84 -2.07 -0.18
C GLN A 99 -9.45 -2.56 -0.60
N LEU A 100 -8.41 -1.92 -0.08
CA LEU A 100 -7.03 -2.19 -0.44
C LEU A 100 -6.12 -2.02 0.78
N ILE A 101 -5.15 -2.90 0.93
CA ILE A 101 -4.07 -2.78 1.92
C ILE A 101 -2.74 -2.86 1.18
N LEU A 102 -1.86 -1.90 1.43
CA LEU A 102 -0.46 -1.95 1.00
C LEU A 102 0.41 -2.12 2.24
N LEU A 103 1.29 -3.12 2.19
CA LEU A 103 2.32 -3.40 3.16
C LEU A 103 3.68 -3.23 2.48
N VAL A 104 4.58 -2.48 3.11
CA VAL A 104 5.99 -2.41 2.72
C VAL A 104 6.83 -2.72 3.95
N HIS A 105 7.76 -3.66 3.84
CA HIS A 105 8.68 -4.03 4.92
C HIS A 105 10.10 -4.27 4.39
N ASP A 106 11.07 -4.15 5.28
CA ASP A 106 12.52 -4.23 5.00
C ASP A 106 12.96 -3.36 3.81
N CYS A 107 12.36 -2.17 3.70
CA CYS A 107 12.64 -1.16 2.65
C CYS A 107 12.31 -1.55 1.20
N GLU A 108 11.96 -2.82 0.91
CA GLU A 108 11.86 -3.31 -0.46
C GLU A 108 10.67 -4.24 -0.76
N TYR A 109 10.20 -5.03 0.23
CA TYR A 109 9.16 -6.02 -0.02
C TYR A 109 7.80 -5.36 0.03
N VAL A 110 7.11 -5.36 -1.11
CA VAL A 110 5.75 -4.84 -1.24
C VAL A 110 4.77 -5.99 -1.34
N GLU A 111 3.71 -5.92 -0.55
CA GLU A 111 2.51 -6.73 -0.71
C GLU A 111 1.29 -5.84 -0.78
N LEU A 112 0.48 -6.02 -1.82
CA LEU A 112 -0.76 -5.29 -2.01
C LEU A 112 -1.91 -6.28 -2.08
N TYR A 113 -2.85 -6.16 -1.14
CA TYR A 113 -4.08 -6.91 -1.08
C TYR A 113 -5.23 -6.03 -1.57
N SER A 114 -6.10 -6.57 -2.42
CA SER A 114 -7.31 -5.86 -2.85
C SER A 114 -8.48 -6.82 -3.02
N LYS A 115 -9.70 -6.33 -2.72
CA LYS A 115 -10.94 -7.08 -2.97
C LYS A 115 -11.34 -7.06 -4.45
N ASP A 116 -10.77 -6.16 -5.24
CA ASP A 116 -11.04 -6.01 -6.66
C ASP A 116 -9.93 -6.65 -7.51
N GLN A 117 -10.28 -7.71 -8.24
CA GLN A 117 -9.35 -8.43 -9.09
C GLN A 117 -8.79 -7.57 -10.22
N TYR A 118 -9.60 -6.62 -10.72
CA TYR A 118 -9.16 -5.70 -11.76
C TYR A 118 -8.04 -4.78 -11.25
N THR A 119 -8.21 -4.21 -10.07
CA THR A 119 -7.18 -3.46 -9.34
C THR A 119 -5.89 -4.26 -9.16
N ILE A 120 -5.97 -5.53 -8.74
CA ILE A 120 -4.77 -6.39 -8.58
C ILE A 120 -4.01 -6.52 -9.91
N ASN A 121 -4.73 -6.79 -11.01
CA ASN A 121 -4.11 -6.96 -12.32
C ASN A 121 -3.47 -5.66 -12.84
N LEU A 122 -4.10 -4.51 -12.59
CA LEU A 122 -3.54 -3.20 -12.95
C LEU A 122 -2.25 -2.91 -12.18
N ILE A 123 -2.21 -3.21 -10.88
CA ILE A 123 -0.99 -3.03 -10.07
C ILE A 123 0.11 -3.99 -10.53
N TYR A 124 -0.22 -5.26 -10.83
CA TYR A 124 0.74 -6.21 -11.38
C TYR A 124 1.38 -5.68 -12.68
N GLN A 125 0.56 -5.24 -13.62
CA GLN A 125 1.04 -4.68 -14.89
C GLN A 125 1.88 -3.42 -14.68
N ARG A 126 1.50 -2.58 -13.70
CA ARG A 126 2.27 -1.38 -13.35
C ARG A 126 3.61 -1.70 -12.72
N ALA A 127 3.67 -2.68 -11.83
CA ALA A 127 4.92 -3.17 -11.25
C ALA A 127 5.87 -3.67 -12.36
N ALA A 128 5.33 -4.43 -13.33
CA ALA A 128 6.12 -4.91 -14.47
C ALA A 128 6.61 -3.76 -15.35
N ALA A 129 5.75 -2.78 -15.65
CA ALA A 129 6.10 -1.60 -16.44
C ALA A 129 7.16 -0.71 -15.74
N ASN A 130 7.16 -0.68 -14.41
CA ASN A 130 8.17 0.03 -13.61
C ASN A 130 9.49 -0.75 -13.46
N GLY A 131 9.57 -1.98 -13.98
CA GLY A 131 10.76 -2.82 -13.89
C GLY A 131 11.03 -3.36 -12.48
N TYR A 132 9.97 -3.50 -11.65
CA TYR A 132 10.10 -4.14 -10.34
C TYR A 132 10.38 -5.63 -10.48
N LYS A 133 10.93 -6.22 -9.41
CA LYS A 133 11.43 -7.60 -9.42
C LYS A 133 10.48 -8.50 -8.65
N GLU A 134 10.59 -9.81 -8.91
CA GLU A 134 9.89 -10.86 -8.14
C GLU A 134 8.38 -10.61 -8.04
N ILE A 135 7.79 -10.18 -9.16
CA ILE A 135 6.37 -9.85 -9.22
C ILE A 135 5.57 -11.15 -9.26
N GLU A 136 4.79 -11.39 -8.22
CA GLU A 136 4.01 -12.62 -8.07
C GLU A 136 2.58 -12.31 -7.61
N TYR A 137 1.63 -13.16 -8.01
CA TYR A 137 0.29 -13.11 -7.44
C TYR A 137 0.28 -13.76 -6.06
N ILE A 138 -0.34 -13.07 -5.11
CA ILE A 138 -0.66 -13.63 -3.80
C ILE A 138 -1.96 -14.43 -3.96
N MET A 139 -1.92 -15.71 -3.61
CA MET A 139 -2.96 -16.71 -3.84
C MET A 139 -3.35 -17.39 -2.53
N ASP A 140 -4.59 -17.85 -2.41
CA ASP A 140 -5.03 -18.58 -1.21
C ASP A 140 -4.18 -19.78 -0.79
N ASN A 141 -3.52 -20.43 -1.76
CA ASN A 141 -2.72 -21.62 -1.54
C ASN A 141 -1.22 -21.36 -1.35
N ASN A 142 -0.72 -20.16 -1.69
CA ASN A 142 0.68 -19.77 -1.50
C ASN A 142 0.85 -18.75 -0.35
N ASP A 143 -0.24 -18.13 0.10
CA ASP A 143 -0.24 -17.11 1.13
C ASP A 143 -0.54 -17.68 2.52
N GLY A 144 0.52 -17.85 3.30
CA GLY A 144 0.44 -18.22 4.71
C GLY A 144 0.14 -17.05 5.65
N ARG A 145 0.12 -15.80 5.15
CA ARG A 145 -0.03 -14.61 5.99
C ARG A 145 -1.44 -14.53 6.54
N LYS A 146 -1.53 -14.52 7.88
CA LYS A 146 -2.78 -14.29 8.61
C LYS A 146 -2.81 -12.92 9.28
N VAL A 147 -1.64 -12.41 9.61
CA VAL A 147 -1.43 -11.14 10.30
C VAL A 147 -0.88 -10.13 9.30
N LEU A 148 -1.53 -8.98 9.20
CA LEU A 148 -1.22 -7.87 8.30
C LEU A 148 -0.38 -6.78 8.98
N ASP A 149 0.18 -7.10 10.15
CA ASP A 149 1.11 -6.23 10.85
C ASP A 149 2.54 -6.45 10.35
N ILE A 150 3.32 -5.37 10.29
CA ILE A 150 4.69 -5.37 9.74
C ILE A 150 5.76 -4.86 10.72
N LEU A 151 5.34 -4.41 11.91
CA LEU A 151 6.20 -4.03 13.05
C LEU A 151 5.78 -4.79 14.31
#